data_AF-I4B900-F1
#
_entry.id   AF-I4B900-F1
#
_cell.length_a   1.000
_cell.length_b   1.000
_cell.length_c   1.000
_cell.angle_alpha   90.00
_cell.angle_beta   90.00
_cell.angle_gamma   90.00
#
_symmetry.space_group_name_H-M   'P 1'
#
loop_
_entity.id
_entity.type
_entity.pdbx_description
1 polymer ?
#
loop_
_entity_poly.entity_id
_entity_poly.type
_entity_poly.pdbx_seq_one_letter_code
_entity_poly.pdbx_strand_id
1 'polypeptide(L)'
;MLPDYYQFSLPTNVRYGIGLASRLGEELAGFPGKRALLVTDKVIVAAGLAKKVIEGLQGSAITIAATYDNVPPNSELKVVTEAAELGVKNKCDMVIAIGGGSVLDSAKVINLLMVKGGPLQQHMGAQLLKERILPSVFIPTTSGTGSEVTQFAMVSDDANSVKLPFAEDHFLPDIAILDPEMTATMPGKVTAATGMDALTHAIECYAGQNPNPVSDALALYAIELIVQNILQAVAVPNDLNARGAMLTASFLAAVAFNHGGVGIVHGISHALGGVYHIPHGLANSIILPFSVEHNMESSAARYARIAQIFGDSGFYPVKELNQIVSRLDNFAVNQAVTQLGLVDEWLTKQRAQSLAGKLRAMNQKLNALCGHPLNLRDAGVKDGLAKLDQVVRTALEDGAMLNNPQAVTGEAVREIVKTAYEQNLKPIAVSKSELKAARTAGAAKKLKAIFKDEAGLYDILGNYFLKIQADPKLFAPLKNSGLKIRFNYSAPDGSIALDGSTDDKSKQVLTGDAARAFSPEVEFTLSADVAHYFWHGQVNLMQALARKEVSPKGNLPRAMRLLPLLEPLYELYPQYLRERDLAKLAL
;
A
#
# COMPACT_ATOMS: atom_id res chain seq x y z
N MET A 1 24.36 -0.12 5.79
CA MET A 1 24.96 0.61 6.93
C MET A 1 24.06 1.79 7.23
N LEU A 2 23.93 2.18 8.50
CA LEU A 2 23.21 3.42 8.84
C LEU A 2 24.08 4.62 8.44
N PRO A 3 23.51 5.70 7.90
CA PRO A 3 24.26 6.91 7.62
C PRO A 3 24.67 7.60 8.93
N ASP A 4 25.72 8.41 8.88
CA ASP A 4 26.18 9.20 10.04
C ASP A 4 25.12 10.21 10.52
N TYR A 5 24.24 10.65 9.62
CA TYR A 5 23.11 11.52 9.90
C TYR A 5 21.92 11.19 8.98
N TYR A 6 20.71 11.18 9.54
CA TYR A 6 19.48 11.23 8.77
C TYR A 6 18.40 12.02 9.53
N GLN A 7 17.52 12.67 8.78
CA GLN A 7 16.32 13.31 9.29
C GLN A 7 15.10 12.63 8.64
N PHE A 8 14.03 12.51 9.41
CA PHE A 8 12.76 12.01 8.92
C PHE A 8 11.62 12.77 9.60
N SER A 9 10.69 13.30 8.81
CA SER A 9 9.49 13.96 9.30
C SER A 9 8.30 13.64 8.41
N LEU A 10 7.13 13.46 9.03
CA LEU A 10 5.85 13.42 8.34
C LEU A 10 4.88 14.35 9.10
N PRO A 11 4.89 15.65 8.80
CA PRO A 11 3.99 16.63 9.40
C PRO A 11 2.50 16.34 9.13
N THR A 12 2.19 15.76 7.97
CA THR A 12 0.81 15.44 7.55
C THR A 12 0.17 14.40 8.47
N ASN A 13 -1.03 14.71 8.97
CA ASN A 13 -1.85 13.73 9.66
C ASN A 13 -2.57 12.84 8.63
N VAL A 14 -2.14 11.58 8.55
CA VAL A 14 -2.67 10.61 7.59
C VAL A 14 -3.77 9.78 8.22
N ARG A 15 -4.94 9.76 7.59
CA ARG A 15 -6.09 8.96 8.03
C ARG A 15 -6.48 7.97 6.97
N TYR A 16 -6.54 6.70 7.35
CA TYR A 16 -6.91 5.62 6.46
C TYR A 16 -8.20 4.96 6.92
N GLY A 17 -9.12 4.71 6.00
CA GLY A 17 -10.35 4.02 6.30
C GLY A 17 -11.30 4.00 5.11
N ILE A 18 -12.12 2.96 5.04
CA ILE A 18 -13.19 2.86 4.03
C ILE A 18 -14.32 3.80 4.44
N GLY A 19 -14.73 4.68 3.51
CA GLY A 19 -15.88 5.57 3.70
C GLY A 19 -15.59 6.81 4.57
N LEU A 20 -14.32 7.19 4.74
CA LEU A 20 -13.94 8.44 5.40
C LEU A 20 -14.45 9.67 4.63
N ALA A 21 -14.43 9.63 3.30
CA ALA A 21 -14.90 10.74 2.46
C ALA A 21 -16.39 11.05 2.69
N SER A 22 -17.20 10.03 2.98
CA SER A 22 -18.63 10.15 3.25
C SER A 22 -18.95 10.69 4.66
N ARG A 23 -17.95 10.77 5.54
CA ARG A 23 -18.06 11.30 6.91
C ARG A 23 -17.00 12.36 7.17
N LEU A 24 -16.59 13.08 6.12
CA LEU A 24 -15.47 14.02 6.19
C LEU A 24 -15.69 15.10 7.26
N GLY A 25 -16.92 15.51 7.52
CA GLY A 25 -17.26 16.45 8.59
C GLY A 25 -16.88 15.96 9.99
N GLU A 26 -17.02 14.66 10.27
CA GLU A 26 -16.58 14.03 11.52
C GLU A 26 -15.04 14.02 11.59
N GLU A 27 -14.40 13.67 10.48
CA GLU A 27 -12.94 13.63 10.39
C GLU A 27 -12.32 15.03 10.58
N LEU A 28 -12.97 16.08 10.06
CA LEU A 28 -12.49 17.46 10.16
C LEU A 28 -13.06 18.20 11.38
N ALA A 29 -13.59 17.49 12.38
CA ALA A 29 -14.05 18.11 13.62
C ALA A 29 -12.91 18.88 14.31
N GLY A 30 -13.13 20.17 14.56
CA GLY A 30 -12.13 21.06 15.18
C GLY A 30 -11.01 21.53 14.24
N PHE A 31 -11.10 21.26 12.93
CA PHE A 31 -10.14 21.77 11.95
C PHE A 31 -10.22 23.32 11.87
N PRO A 32 -9.09 24.04 11.74
CA PRO A 32 -9.06 25.50 11.84
C PRO A 32 -9.75 26.23 10.67
N GLY A 33 -9.85 25.62 9.50
CA GLY A 33 -10.53 26.18 8.32
C GLY A 33 -12.05 26.00 8.36
N LYS A 34 -12.79 26.92 7.72
CA LYS A 34 -14.27 26.92 7.68
C LYS A 34 -14.84 27.14 6.28
N ARG A 35 -14.10 27.78 5.38
CA ARG A 35 -14.53 28.17 4.05
C ARG A 35 -13.55 27.59 3.03
N ALA A 36 -13.89 26.41 2.52
CA ALA A 36 -13.02 25.68 1.62
C ALA A 36 -13.12 26.16 0.17
N LEU A 37 -11.97 26.31 -0.47
CA LEU A 37 -11.85 26.14 -1.92
C LEU A 37 -11.73 24.64 -2.21
N LEU A 38 -12.70 24.07 -2.92
CA LEU A 38 -12.63 22.71 -3.42
C LEU A 38 -11.91 22.70 -4.77
N VAL A 39 -10.78 22.00 -4.87
CA VAL A 39 -9.97 21.86 -6.09
C VAL A 39 -10.09 20.42 -6.62
N THR A 40 -10.50 20.26 -7.87
CA THR A 40 -10.70 18.95 -8.51
C THR A 40 -10.65 19.06 -10.03
N ASP A 41 -10.96 17.97 -10.72
CA ASP A 41 -11.09 17.91 -12.17
C ASP A 41 -12.46 17.36 -12.61
N LYS A 42 -12.76 17.53 -13.91
CA LYS A 42 -14.04 17.13 -14.50
C LYS A 42 -14.28 15.62 -14.45
N VAL A 43 -13.23 14.80 -14.46
CA VAL A 43 -13.33 13.34 -14.39
C VAL A 43 -13.81 12.93 -13.00
N ILE A 44 -13.24 13.53 -11.96
CA ILE A 44 -13.61 13.28 -10.56
C ILE A 44 -15.03 13.76 -10.26
N VAL A 45 -15.44 14.91 -10.81
CA VAL A 45 -16.83 15.38 -10.74
C VAL A 45 -17.78 14.40 -11.44
N ALA A 46 -17.48 14.00 -12.68
CA ALA A 46 -18.29 13.05 -13.44
C ALA A 46 -18.39 11.67 -12.76
N ALA A 47 -17.35 11.26 -12.04
CA ALA A 47 -17.34 10.03 -11.24
C ALA A 47 -18.16 10.12 -9.94
N GLY A 48 -18.71 11.29 -9.61
CA GLY A 48 -19.51 11.51 -8.39
C GLY A 48 -18.69 11.58 -7.10
N LEU A 49 -17.35 11.58 -7.19
CA LEU A 49 -16.46 11.58 -6.03
C LEU A 49 -16.42 12.96 -5.34
N ALA A 50 -16.45 14.04 -6.11
CA ALA A 50 -16.58 15.39 -5.56
C ALA A 50 -17.89 15.56 -4.78
N LYS A 51 -18.99 15.03 -5.33
CA LYS A 51 -20.30 15.03 -4.67
C LYS A 51 -20.26 14.28 -3.33
N LYS A 52 -19.64 13.09 -3.28
CA LYS A 52 -19.48 12.30 -2.05
C LYS A 52 -18.80 13.13 -0.94
N VAL A 53 -17.75 13.87 -1.26
CA VAL A 53 -17.04 14.72 -0.29
C VAL A 53 -17.88 15.91 0.15
N ILE A 54 -18.58 16.58 -0.77
CA ILE A 54 -19.50 17.69 -0.44
C ILE A 54 -20.61 17.21 0.50
N GLU A 55 -21.20 16.05 0.23
CA GLU A 55 -22.21 15.43 1.08
C GLU A 55 -21.63 15.00 2.44
N GLY A 56 -20.42 14.47 2.47
CA GLY A 56 -19.73 14.08 3.70
C GLY A 56 -19.39 15.23 4.64
N LEU A 57 -19.43 16.48 4.16
CA LEU A 57 -19.26 17.69 4.98
C LEU A 57 -20.57 18.21 5.59
N GLN A 58 -21.73 17.67 5.21
CA GLN A 58 -23.01 18.13 5.73
C GLN A 58 -23.08 18.00 7.25
N GLY A 59 -23.58 19.04 7.92
CA GLY A 59 -23.65 19.12 9.38
C GLY A 59 -22.34 19.52 10.07
N SER A 60 -21.24 19.69 9.33
CA SER A 60 -20.00 20.24 9.87
C SER A 60 -19.96 21.77 9.85
N ALA A 61 -18.94 22.35 10.50
CA ALA A 61 -18.68 23.80 10.46
C ALA A 61 -18.00 24.26 9.15
N ILE A 62 -17.62 23.32 8.27
CA ILE A 62 -16.91 23.59 7.02
C ILE A 62 -17.91 23.72 5.89
N THR A 63 -17.75 24.78 5.09
CA THR A 63 -18.57 25.07 3.91
C THR A 63 -17.69 25.13 2.67
N ILE A 64 -18.16 24.59 1.55
CA ILE A 64 -17.51 24.80 0.24
C ILE A 64 -17.89 26.18 -0.26
N ALA A 65 -16.98 27.15 -0.13
CA ALA A 65 -17.21 28.54 -0.52
C ALA A 65 -17.02 28.75 -2.04
N ALA A 66 -16.15 27.96 -2.66
CA ALA A 66 -15.95 27.92 -4.10
C ALA A 66 -15.49 26.52 -4.54
N THR A 67 -15.72 26.20 -5.81
CA THR A 67 -15.21 24.98 -6.44
C THR A 67 -14.52 25.33 -7.74
N TYR A 68 -13.31 24.81 -7.92
CA TYR A 68 -12.58 24.80 -9.17
C TYR A 68 -12.41 23.36 -9.63
N ASP A 69 -13.11 22.98 -10.70
CA ASP A 69 -13.23 21.61 -11.18
C ASP A 69 -12.62 21.38 -12.56
N ASN A 70 -11.77 22.30 -13.01
CA ASN A 70 -11.21 22.30 -14.36
C ASN A 70 -9.68 22.16 -14.39
N VAL A 71 -9.10 21.45 -13.42
CA VAL A 71 -7.65 21.15 -13.46
C VAL A 71 -7.37 20.15 -14.60
N PRO A 72 -6.51 20.48 -15.57
CA PRO A 72 -6.14 19.57 -16.65
C PRO A 72 -5.07 18.56 -16.19
N PRO A 73 -4.88 17.45 -16.92
CA PRO A 73 -3.68 16.64 -16.78
C PRO A 73 -2.43 17.49 -16.99
N ASN A 74 -1.40 17.32 -16.15
CA ASN A 74 -0.16 18.11 -16.17
C ASN A 74 -0.32 19.61 -15.90
N SER A 75 -1.36 20.02 -15.15
CA SER A 75 -1.50 21.30 -14.42
C SER A 75 -0.79 22.52 -15.01
N GLU A 76 -1.54 23.40 -15.67
CA GLU A 76 -1.01 24.62 -16.30
C GLU A 76 -0.98 25.82 -15.33
N LEU A 77 0.00 26.71 -15.52
CA LEU A 77 0.16 27.95 -14.76
C LEU A 77 -1.12 28.78 -14.71
N LYS A 78 -1.80 28.92 -15.86
CA LYS A 78 -3.03 29.72 -15.98
C LYS A 78 -4.14 29.21 -15.05
N VAL A 79 -4.30 27.89 -15.00
CA VAL A 79 -5.32 27.20 -14.19
C VAL A 79 -5.10 27.46 -12.70
N VAL A 80 -3.83 27.39 -12.28
CA VAL A 80 -3.44 27.62 -10.88
C VAL A 80 -3.69 29.08 -10.46
N THR A 81 -3.37 30.04 -11.32
CA THR A 81 -3.65 31.47 -11.07
C THR A 81 -5.16 31.73 -10.97
N GLU A 82 -5.95 31.25 -11.94
CA GLU A 82 -7.42 31.43 -11.96
C GLU A 82 -8.10 30.83 -10.71
N ALA A 83 -7.68 29.63 -10.29
CA ALA A 83 -8.22 28.98 -9.11
C ALA A 83 -7.85 29.71 -7.81
N ALA A 84 -6.63 30.26 -7.71
CA ALA A 84 -6.21 31.07 -6.58
C ALA A 84 -7.03 32.38 -6.48
N GLU A 85 -7.23 33.08 -7.61
CA GLU A 85 -8.07 34.27 -7.67
C GLU A 85 -9.52 33.97 -7.25
N LEU A 86 -10.07 32.83 -7.69
CA LEU A 86 -11.39 32.36 -7.27
C LEU A 86 -11.45 32.12 -5.75
N GLY A 87 -10.43 31.49 -5.19
CA GLY A 87 -10.31 31.25 -3.75
C GLY A 87 -10.29 32.54 -2.94
N VAL A 88 -9.44 33.49 -3.34
CA VAL A 88 -9.32 34.82 -2.71
C VAL A 88 -10.63 35.60 -2.80
N LYS A 89 -11.24 35.66 -4.00
CA LYS A 89 -12.51 36.36 -4.24
C LYS A 89 -13.64 35.85 -3.35
N ASN A 90 -13.70 34.53 -3.12
CA ASN A 90 -14.71 33.90 -2.28
C ASN A 90 -14.33 33.82 -0.79
N LYS A 91 -13.21 34.45 -0.40
CA LYS A 91 -12.72 34.46 0.99
C LYS A 91 -12.59 33.04 1.55
N CYS A 92 -11.97 32.16 0.77
CA CYS A 92 -11.65 30.82 1.24
C CYS A 92 -10.49 30.90 2.24
N ASP A 93 -10.59 30.17 3.34
CA ASP A 93 -9.59 30.12 4.42
C ASP A 93 -8.95 28.73 4.56
N MET A 94 -9.30 27.80 3.68
CA MET A 94 -8.70 26.47 3.57
C MET A 94 -8.85 25.90 2.15
N VAL A 95 -8.07 24.87 1.84
CA VAL A 95 -8.14 24.14 0.57
C VAL A 95 -8.51 22.68 0.81
N ILE A 96 -9.50 22.17 0.09
CA ILE A 96 -9.79 20.73 0.00
C ILE A 96 -9.49 20.30 -1.43
N ALA A 97 -8.63 19.31 -1.62
CA ALA A 97 -8.27 18.81 -2.94
C ALA A 97 -8.70 17.35 -3.12
N ILE A 98 -9.36 17.03 -4.23
CA ILE A 98 -9.79 15.67 -4.56
C ILE A 98 -9.35 15.36 -5.99
N GLY A 99 -8.40 14.45 -6.15
CA GLY A 99 -7.92 14.10 -7.48
C GLY A 99 -6.64 13.26 -7.48
N GLY A 100 -6.03 13.14 -8.65
CA GLY A 100 -4.70 12.56 -8.79
C GLY A 100 -3.59 13.61 -8.60
N GLY A 101 -2.35 13.24 -8.92
CA GLY A 101 -1.18 14.11 -8.74
C GLY A 101 -1.33 15.51 -9.31
N SER A 102 -1.89 15.67 -10.52
CA SER A 102 -2.11 17.00 -11.12
C SER A 102 -2.99 17.91 -10.25
N VAL A 103 -4.11 17.38 -9.74
CA VAL A 103 -5.01 18.15 -8.86
C VAL A 103 -4.31 18.52 -7.56
N LEU A 104 -3.61 17.57 -6.94
CA LEU A 104 -2.97 17.77 -5.64
C LEU A 104 -1.78 18.75 -5.74
N ASP A 105 -0.97 18.63 -6.79
CA ASP A 105 0.11 19.57 -7.08
C ASP A 105 -0.43 20.98 -7.36
N SER A 106 -1.49 21.09 -8.17
CA SER A 106 -2.18 22.36 -8.38
C SER A 106 -2.70 22.95 -7.07
N ALA A 107 -3.31 22.15 -6.20
CA ALA A 107 -3.86 22.62 -4.94
C ALA A 107 -2.79 23.22 -4.00
N LYS A 108 -1.58 22.64 -3.97
CA LYS A 108 -0.43 23.18 -3.22
C LYS A 108 -0.08 24.58 -3.71
N VAL A 109 0.05 24.73 -5.02
CA VAL A 109 0.47 26.00 -5.64
C VAL A 109 -0.66 27.04 -5.63
N ILE A 110 -1.91 26.62 -5.75
CA ILE A 110 -3.10 27.48 -5.54
C ILE A 110 -3.08 28.05 -4.12
N ASN A 111 -2.86 27.20 -3.11
CA ASN A 111 -2.81 27.62 -1.71
C ASN A 111 -1.69 28.64 -1.47
N LEU A 112 -0.50 28.38 -2.01
CA LEU A 112 0.61 29.33 -2.05
C LEU A 112 0.20 30.69 -2.63
N LEU A 113 -0.41 30.71 -3.82
CA LEU A 113 -0.81 31.96 -4.49
C LEU A 113 -1.95 32.68 -3.76
N MET A 114 -2.85 31.97 -3.10
CA MET A 114 -3.89 32.59 -2.26
C MET A 114 -3.30 33.40 -1.10
N VAL A 115 -2.11 33.01 -0.60
CA VAL A 115 -1.44 33.67 0.53
C VAL A 115 -0.43 34.72 0.06
N LYS A 116 0.43 34.37 -0.91
CA LYS A 116 1.54 35.25 -1.33
C LYS A 116 1.18 36.16 -2.49
N GLY A 117 0.23 35.76 -3.33
CA GLY A 117 -0.09 36.44 -4.59
C GLY A 117 1.12 36.55 -5.53
N GLY A 118 1.03 37.47 -6.50
CA GLY A 118 2.11 37.75 -7.44
C GLY A 118 2.32 36.69 -8.53
N PRO A 119 3.30 36.90 -9.43
CA PRO A 119 3.59 35.96 -10.51
C PRO A 119 4.10 34.61 -10.00
N LEU A 120 3.57 33.52 -10.53
CA LEU A 120 3.91 32.16 -10.08
C LEU A 120 5.42 31.85 -10.16
N GLN A 121 6.09 32.32 -11.21
CA GLN A 121 7.51 32.09 -11.44
C GLN A 121 8.41 32.64 -10.32
N GLN A 122 7.95 33.66 -9.58
CA GLN A 122 8.71 34.23 -8.45
C GLN A 122 8.76 33.30 -7.23
N HIS A 123 7.87 32.31 -7.19
CA HIS A 123 7.80 31.33 -6.10
C HIS A 123 8.39 29.98 -6.50
N MET A 124 8.92 29.84 -7.73
CA MET A 124 9.54 28.61 -8.20
C MET A 124 10.89 28.39 -7.52
N GLY A 125 11.14 27.17 -7.04
CA GLY A 125 12.37 26.82 -6.35
C GLY A 125 12.14 25.93 -5.14
N ALA A 126 13.13 25.89 -4.25
CA ALA A 126 13.10 25.09 -3.03
C ALA A 126 13.22 25.98 -1.79
N GLN A 127 12.35 25.77 -0.81
CA GLN A 127 12.40 26.36 0.53
C GLN A 127 12.41 27.89 0.52
N LEU A 128 11.62 28.51 -0.36
CA LEU A 128 11.44 29.95 -0.45
C LEU A 128 10.36 30.45 0.53
N LEU A 129 9.47 29.57 1.01
CA LEU A 129 8.42 29.92 1.95
C LEU A 129 8.89 29.94 3.41
N LYS A 130 8.77 31.12 4.02
CA LYS A 130 9.06 31.33 5.45
C LYS A 130 7.83 31.27 6.36
N GLU A 131 6.64 31.31 5.77
CA GLU A 131 5.36 31.42 6.47
C GLU A 131 4.47 30.23 6.11
N ARG A 132 3.65 29.77 7.06
CA ARG A 132 2.62 28.76 6.80
C ARG A 132 1.59 29.29 5.81
N ILE A 133 1.19 28.42 4.88
CA ILE A 133 0.06 28.65 3.98
C ILE A 133 -1.26 28.24 4.64
N LEU A 134 -2.40 28.36 3.93
CA LEU A 134 -3.71 28.04 4.51
C LEU A 134 -3.82 26.56 4.87
N PRO A 135 -4.63 26.19 5.88
CA PRO A 135 -4.91 24.81 6.19
C PRO A 135 -5.41 24.03 4.98
N SER A 136 -4.95 22.79 4.80
CA SER A 136 -5.32 21.98 3.63
C SER A 136 -5.58 20.50 3.94
N VAL A 137 -6.53 19.94 3.19
CA VAL A 137 -6.97 18.53 3.29
C VAL A 137 -6.97 17.90 1.91
N PHE A 138 -6.14 16.88 1.70
CA PHE A 138 -5.99 16.21 0.40
C PHE A 138 -6.58 14.80 0.43
N ILE A 139 -7.32 14.46 -0.63
CA ILE A 139 -8.04 13.20 -0.81
C ILE A 139 -7.60 12.59 -2.15
N PRO A 140 -6.58 11.73 -2.17
CA PRO A 140 -6.11 11.11 -3.40
C PRO A 140 -7.18 10.18 -4.00
N THR A 141 -7.34 10.27 -5.31
CA THR A 141 -8.19 9.37 -6.11
C THR A 141 -7.37 8.41 -6.98
N THR A 142 -6.04 8.52 -6.87
CA THR A 142 -5.07 7.64 -7.53
C THR A 142 -4.08 7.07 -6.53
N SER A 143 -3.64 5.83 -6.75
CA SER A 143 -2.57 5.19 -5.98
C SER A 143 -1.30 5.15 -6.82
N GLY A 144 -0.52 6.23 -6.81
CA GLY A 144 0.75 6.33 -7.53
C GLY A 144 1.67 7.46 -7.04
N THR A 145 1.24 8.72 -7.24
CA THR A 145 2.09 9.89 -6.99
C THR A 145 2.36 10.13 -5.52
N GLY A 146 1.37 9.83 -4.67
CA GLY A 146 1.38 10.13 -3.24
C GLY A 146 1.54 11.63 -2.93
N SER A 147 1.13 12.51 -3.84
CA SER A 147 1.27 13.96 -3.69
C SER A 147 0.57 14.51 -2.43
N GLU A 148 -0.36 13.75 -1.86
CA GLU A 148 -0.98 14.02 -0.56
C GLU A 148 -0.02 14.00 0.65
N VAL A 149 1.23 13.55 0.46
CA VAL A 149 2.24 13.48 1.54
C VAL A 149 3.64 13.89 1.06
N THR A 150 3.74 14.66 -0.03
CA THR A 150 5.02 15.15 -0.55
C THR A 150 5.14 16.68 -0.48
N GLN A 151 6.37 17.15 -0.34
CA GLN A 151 6.70 18.58 -0.36
C GLN A 151 6.84 19.17 -1.78
N PHE A 152 6.72 18.33 -2.80
CA PHE A 152 6.94 18.70 -4.19
C PHE A 152 5.63 19.03 -4.92
N ALA A 153 5.69 19.97 -5.85
CA ALA A 153 4.64 20.19 -6.84
C ALA A 153 5.27 20.52 -8.20
N MET A 154 4.61 20.11 -9.27
CA MET A 154 5.01 20.43 -10.64
C MET A 154 3.88 21.12 -11.39
N VAL A 155 4.16 22.29 -11.98
CA VAL A 155 3.21 23.04 -12.81
C VAL A 155 3.83 23.31 -14.17
N SER A 156 3.10 23.14 -15.28
CA SER A 156 3.57 23.48 -16.62
C SER A 156 3.38 24.97 -16.92
N ASP A 157 4.36 25.55 -17.61
CA ASP A 157 4.26 26.85 -18.27
C ASP A 157 4.32 26.60 -19.79
N ASP A 158 3.16 26.24 -20.35
CA ASP A 158 3.01 25.87 -21.76
C ASP A 158 3.43 27.00 -22.71
N ALA A 159 3.22 28.27 -22.29
CA ALA A 159 3.64 29.43 -23.07
C ALA A 159 5.15 29.48 -23.28
N ASN A 160 5.93 28.99 -22.31
CA ASN A 160 7.39 28.91 -22.36
C ASN A 160 7.90 27.48 -22.60
N SER A 161 7.01 26.49 -22.72
CA SER A 161 7.33 25.06 -22.88
C SER A 161 8.28 24.52 -21.79
N VAL A 162 8.11 24.99 -20.55
CA VAL A 162 8.90 24.56 -19.39
C VAL A 162 8.02 24.01 -18.27
N LYS A 163 8.59 23.15 -17.42
CA LYS A 163 7.96 22.77 -16.15
C LYS A 163 8.58 23.57 -15.02
N LEU A 164 7.74 24.08 -14.12
CA LEU A 164 8.11 24.86 -12.95
C LEU A 164 8.09 23.94 -11.73
N PRO A 165 9.26 23.55 -11.18
CA PRO A 165 9.34 22.75 -9.97
C PRO A 165 9.22 23.61 -8.71
N PHE A 166 8.51 23.08 -7.72
CA PHE A 166 8.36 23.67 -6.39
C PHE A 166 8.68 22.62 -5.34
N ALA A 167 9.43 23.00 -4.30
CA ALA A 167 9.73 22.14 -3.16
C ALA A 167 9.62 22.96 -1.85
N GLU A 168 8.59 22.73 -1.06
CA GLU A 168 8.32 23.52 0.15
C GLU A 168 7.80 22.62 1.27
N ASP A 169 8.37 22.72 2.48
CA ASP A 169 7.87 21.99 3.66
C ASP A 169 6.40 22.30 3.93
N HIS A 170 5.98 23.52 3.59
CA HIS A 170 4.61 24.02 3.74
C HIS A 170 3.62 23.44 2.72
N PHE A 171 4.07 22.67 1.71
CA PHE A 171 3.20 22.01 0.74
C PHE A 171 2.63 20.69 1.22
N LEU A 172 3.19 20.14 2.29
CA LEU A 172 2.62 19.00 2.98
C LEU A 172 1.26 19.42 3.58
N PRO A 173 0.15 18.76 3.21
CA PRO A 173 -1.15 19.14 3.74
C PRO A 173 -1.23 18.81 5.22
N ASP A 174 -2.13 19.49 5.95
CA ASP A 174 -2.35 19.19 7.37
C ASP A 174 -2.97 17.79 7.52
N ILE A 175 -3.87 17.40 6.60
CA ILE A 175 -4.53 16.09 6.62
C ILE A 175 -4.53 15.45 5.22
N ALA A 176 -4.17 14.17 5.16
CA ALA A 176 -4.40 13.31 4.00
C ALA A 176 -5.45 12.24 4.33
N ILE A 177 -6.54 12.17 3.56
CA ILE A 177 -7.61 11.18 3.72
C ILE A 177 -7.42 10.05 2.70
N LEU A 178 -6.89 8.93 3.15
CA LEU A 178 -6.69 7.72 2.36
C LEU A 178 -7.94 6.83 2.44
N ASP A 179 -8.92 7.12 1.59
CA ASP A 179 -10.16 6.34 1.46
C ASP A 179 -10.13 5.44 0.21
N PRO A 180 -10.06 4.10 0.35
CA PRO A 180 -10.04 3.18 -0.79
C PRO A 180 -11.20 3.36 -1.76
N GLU A 181 -12.38 3.80 -1.30
CA GLU A 181 -13.54 4.04 -2.17
C GLU A 181 -13.27 5.14 -3.21
N MET A 182 -12.40 6.10 -2.90
CA MET A 182 -12.05 7.21 -3.78
C MET A 182 -11.15 6.79 -4.95
N THR A 183 -10.63 5.56 -4.93
CA THR A 183 -9.78 4.98 -5.99
C THR A 183 -10.49 3.89 -6.80
N ALA A 184 -11.68 3.45 -6.38
CA ALA A 184 -12.40 2.33 -6.98
C ALA A 184 -12.80 2.59 -8.44
N THR A 185 -13.04 3.84 -8.80
CA THR A 185 -13.44 4.28 -10.14
C THR A 185 -12.28 4.33 -11.14
N MET A 186 -11.02 4.15 -10.71
CA MET A 186 -9.88 4.16 -11.61
C MET A 186 -9.99 3.03 -12.65
N PRO A 187 -9.87 3.35 -13.95
CA PRO A 187 -9.75 2.33 -14.98
C PRO A 187 -8.53 1.42 -14.75
N GLY A 188 -8.57 0.19 -15.28
CA GLY A 188 -7.48 -0.77 -15.12
C GLY A 188 -6.12 -0.24 -15.61
N LYS A 189 -6.09 0.47 -16.75
CA LYS A 189 -4.87 1.11 -17.28
C LYS A 189 -4.30 2.19 -16.36
N VAL A 190 -5.17 3.01 -15.75
CA VAL A 190 -4.73 4.04 -14.79
C VAL A 190 -4.19 3.38 -13.54
N THR A 191 -4.90 2.36 -13.03
CA THR A 191 -4.47 1.57 -11.87
C THR A 191 -3.10 0.92 -12.09
N ALA A 192 -2.86 0.35 -13.27
CA ALA A 192 -1.58 -0.24 -13.65
C ALA A 192 -0.47 0.83 -13.72
N ALA A 193 -0.70 1.93 -14.43
CA ALA A 193 0.28 2.99 -14.59
C ALA A 193 0.64 3.66 -13.25
N THR A 194 -0.34 4.01 -12.42
CA THR A 194 -0.08 4.64 -11.13
C THR A 194 0.49 3.64 -10.12
N GLY A 195 0.07 2.38 -10.15
CA GLY A 195 0.65 1.34 -9.30
C GLY A 195 2.14 1.09 -9.60
N MET A 196 2.50 1.10 -10.89
CA MET A 196 3.90 1.01 -11.32
C MET A 196 4.70 2.28 -11.01
N ASP A 197 4.06 3.44 -10.99
CA ASP A 197 4.65 4.70 -10.52
C ASP A 197 5.09 4.60 -9.06
N ALA A 198 4.18 4.20 -8.17
CA ALA A 198 4.48 3.94 -6.76
C ALA A 198 5.57 2.88 -6.57
N LEU A 199 5.60 1.84 -7.42
CA LEU A 199 6.64 0.82 -7.37
C LEU A 199 8.01 1.39 -7.74
N THR A 200 8.06 2.22 -8.77
CA THR A 200 9.28 2.93 -9.18
C THR A 200 9.76 3.85 -8.07
N HIS A 201 8.87 4.65 -7.45
CA HIS A 201 9.21 5.49 -6.30
C HIS A 201 9.94 4.69 -5.21
N ALA A 202 9.36 3.56 -4.81
CA ALA A 202 9.93 2.74 -3.75
C ALA A 202 11.26 2.07 -4.16
N ILE A 203 11.36 1.56 -5.39
CA ILE A 203 12.58 0.91 -5.87
C ILE A 203 13.73 1.91 -6.02
N GLU A 204 13.48 3.07 -6.63
CA GLU A 204 14.52 4.08 -6.83
C GLU A 204 14.97 4.69 -5.50
N CYS A 205 14.04 4.99 -4.59
CA CYS A 205 14.37 5.46 -3.25
C CYS A 205 15.24 4.43 -2.50
N TYR A 206 14.84 3.16 -2.51
CA TYR A 206 15.58 2.11 -1.81
C TYR A 206 16.94 1.82 -2.44
N ALA A 207 17.05 1.89 -3.76
CA ALA A 207 18.30 1.61 -4.47
C ALA A 207 19.25 2.81 -4.51
N GLY A 208 18.74 4.04 -4.34
CA GLY A 208 19.40 5.33 -4.54
C GLY A 208 20.58 5.67 -3.62
N GLN A 209 21.22 6.82 -3.89
CA GLN A 209 22.43 7.28 -3.18
C GLN A 209 22.19 7.87 -1.79
N ASN A 210 20.93 8.17 -1.42
CA ASN A 210 20.57 8.76 -0.14
C ASN A 210 19.95 7.71 0.80
N PRO A 211 20.74 6.81 1.42
CA PRO A 211 20.21 5.79 2.31
C PRO A 211 19.58 6.45 3.55
N ASN A 212 18.31 6.16 3.80
CA ASN A 212 17.61 6.56 5.00
C ASN A 212 16.91 5.32 5.58
N PRO A 213 17.24 4.87 6.79
CA PRO A 213 16.73 3.61 7.33
C PRO A 213 15.20 3.57 7.47
N VAL A 214 14.58 4.72 7.72
CA VAL A 214 13.12 4.83 7.77
C VAL A 214 12.54 4.72 6.36
N SER A 215 13.12 5.45 5.40
CA SER A 215 12.71 5.37 3.99
C SER A 215 12.89 3.97 3.42
N ASP A 216 13.99 3.29 3.75
CA ASP A 216 14.28 1.92 3.35
C ASP A 216 13.19 0.96 3.87
N ALA A 217 12.79 1.08 5.14
CA ALA A 217 11.73 0.26 5.72
C ALA A 217 10.37 0.50 5.04
N LEU A 218 10.02 1.78 4.80
CA LEU A 218 8.77 2.16 4.14
C LEU A 218 8.75 1.70 2.67
N ALA A 219 9.84 1.89 1.93
CA ALA A 219 9.99 1.49 0.54
C ALA A 219 9.87 -0.03 0.38
N LEU A 220 10.54 -0.82 1.22
CA LEU A 220 10.46 -2.28 1.16
C LEU A 220 9.02 -2.77 1.41
N TYR A 221 8.31 -2.20 2.39
CA TYR A 221 6.94 -2.57 2.65
C TYR A 221 5.97 -2.10 1.56
N ALA A 222 6.22 -0.92 0.96
CA ALA A 222 5.47 -0.45 -0.21
C ALA A 222 5.62 -1.41 -1.40
N ILE A 223 6.85 -1.85 -1.71
CA ILE A 223 7.11 -2.85 -2.75
C ILE A 223 6.33 -4.13 -2.48
N GLU A 224 6.37 -4.63 -1.24
CA GLU A 224 5.64 -5.84 -0.84
C GLU A 224 4.14 -5.71 -1.10
N LEU A 225 3.52 -4.64 -0.61
CA LEU A 225 2.10 -4.39 -0.83
C LEU A 225 1.76 -4.28 -2.32
N ILE A 226 2.56 -3.57 -3.12
CA ILE A 226 2.31 -3.41 -4.56
C ILE A 226 2.40 -4.75 -5.28
N VAL A 227 3.47 -5.51 -5.05
CA VAL A 227 3.70 -6.81 -5.71
C VAL A 227 2.56 -7.79 -5.41
N GLN A 228 2.03 -7.76 -4.18
CA GLN A 228 0.91 -8.62 -3.78
C GLN A 228 -0.44 -8.15 -4.36
N ASN A 229 -0.64 -6.85 -4.56
CA ASN A 229 -2.00 -6.31 -4.79
C ASN A 229 -2.25 -5.71 -6.18
N ILE A 230 -1.23 -5.30 -6.94
CA ILE A 230 -1.44 -4.53 -8.17
C ILE A 230 -2.25 -5.29 -9.23
N LEU A 231 -1.99 -6.59 -9.41
CA LEU A 231 -2.73 -7.42 -10.36
C LEU A 231 -4.20 -7.56 -9.95
N GLN A 232 -4.47 -7.71 -8.65
CA GLN A 232 -5.83 -7.81 -8.11
C GLN A 232 -6.58 -6.48 -8.25
N ALA A 233 -5.94 -5.36 -7.94
CA ALA A 233 -6.54 -4.03 -8.07
C ALA A 233 -6.90 -3.70 -9.53
N VAL A 234 -6.12 -4.17 -10.50
CA VAL A 234 -6.40 -4.02 -11.93
C VAL A 234 -7.51 -4.97 -12.39
N ALA A 235 -7.48 -6.23 -11.96
CA ALA A 235 -8.44 -7.25 -12.40
C ALA A 235 -9.83 -7.10 -11.76
N VAL A 236 -9.90 -6.63 -10.52
CA VAL A 236 -11.14 -6.48 -9.75
C VAL A 236 -11.22 -5.05 -9.17
N PRO A 237 -11.67 -4.07 -9.97
CA PRO A 237 -11.64 -2.64 -9.59
C PRO A 237 -12.34 -2.28 -8.26
N ASN A 238 -13.34 -3.06 -7.84
CA ASN A 238 -14.10 -2.82 -6.61
C ASN A 238 -13.59 -3.62 -5.40
N ASP A 239 -12.44 -4.31 -5.52
CA ASP A 239 -11.80 -4.95 -4.36
C ASP A 239 -11.15 -3.89 -3.47
N LEU A 240 -11.91 -3.39 -2.48
CA LEU A 240 -11.46 -2.33 -1.58
C LEU A 240 -10.24 -2.72 -0.75
N ASN A 241 -9.94 -4.01 -0.56
CA ASN A 241 -8.71 -4.42 0.12
C ASN A 241 -7.51 -4.22 -0.80
N ALA A 242 -7.60 -4.65 -2.05
CA ALA A 242 -6.53 -4.43 -3.02
C ALA A 242 -6.35 -2.92 -3.31
N ARG A 243 -7.44 -2.17 -3.42
CA ARG A 243 -7.41 -0.70 -3.53
C ARG A 243 -6.75 -0.05 -2.31
N GLY A 244 -7.15 -0.46 -1.11
CA GLY A 244 -6.57 0.05 0.14
C GLY A 244 -5.10 -0.28 0.27
N ALA A 245 -4.68 -1.50 -0.05
CA ALA A 245 -3.28 -1.91 -0.05
C ALA A 245 -2.46 -1.09 -1.06
N MET A 246 -2.96 -0.88 -2.28
CA MET A 246 -2.28 -0.04 -3.28
C MET A 246 -2.20 1.42 -2.83
N LEU A 247 -3.27 1.95 -2.21
CA LEU A 247 -3.29 3.32 -1.69
C LEU A 247 -2.31 3.51 -0.54
N THR A 248 -2.29 2.58 0.43
CA THR A 248 -1.30 2.57 1.51
C THR A 248 0.12 2.42 0.95
N ALA A 249 0.34 1.56 -0.04
CA ALA A 249 1.66 1.39 -0.63
C ALA A 249 2.15 2.64 -1.37
N SER A 250 1.26 3.31 -2.12
CA SER A 250 1.55 4.60 -2.74
C SER A 250 1.94 5.65 -1.71
N PHE A 251 1.19 5.74 -0.61
CA PHE A 251 1.52 6.61 0.51
C PHE A 251 2.91 6.30 1.09
N LEU A 252 3.20 5.04 1.39
CA LEU A 252 4.48 4.61 1.96
C LEU A 252 5.66 4.91 1.01
N ALA A 253 5.48 4.60 -0.29
CA ALA A 253 6.47 4.91 -1.32
C ALA A 253 6.72 6.42 -1.40
N ALA A 254 5.67 7.24 -1.31
CA ALA A 254 5.76 8.69 -1.34
C ALA A 254 6.50 9.27 -0.13
N VAL A 255 6.17 8.81 1.07
CA VAL A 255 6.91 9.23 2.28
C VAL A 255 8.39 8.81 2.20
N ALA A 256 8.68 7.64 1.61
CA ALA A 256 10.05 7.18 1.41
C ALA A 256 10.82 8.08 0.43
N PHE A 257 10.33 8.25 -0.81
CA PHE A 257 11.05 9.05 -1.81
C PHE A 257 11.07 10.55 -1.46
N ASN A 258 10.13 11.05 -0.67
CA ASN A 258 10.16 12.43 -0.18
C ASN A 258 11.43 12.74 0.64
N HIS A 259 12.09 11.71 1.17
CA HIS A 259 13.36 11.82 1.91
C HIS A 259 14.55 11.20 1.15
N GLY A 260 14.33 10.07 0.46
CA GLY A 260 15.39 9.32 -0.23
C GLY A 260 15.56 9.67 -1.71
N GLY A 261 14.69 10.50 -2.27
CA GLY A 261 14.68 10.88 -3.69
C GLY A 261 14.31 9.75 -4.65
N VAL A 262 14.38 10.06 -5.94
CA VAL A 262 14.19 9.15 -7.09
C VAL A 262 15.43 9.17 -7.99
N GLY A 263 15.44 8.48 -9.13
CA GLY A 263 16.65 8.28 -9.93
C GLY A 263 16.44 8.38 -11.44
N ILE A 264 17.25 7.61 -12.18
CA ILE A 264 17.28 7.60 -13.65
C ILE A 264 15.92 7.30 -14.30
N VAL A 265 15.05 6.50 -13.66
CA VAL A 265 13.72 6.20 -14.21
C VAL A 265 12.88 7.45 -14.28
N HIS A 266 12.83 8.23 -13.20
CA HIS A 266 12.11 9.50 -13.17
C HIS A 266 12.73 10.52 -14.12
N GLY A 267 14.05 10.65 -14.14
CA GLY A 267 14.73 11.60 -15.04
C GLY A 267 14.43 11.33 -16.53
N ILE A 268 14.47 10.06 -16.96
CA ILE A 268 14.08 9.68 -18.33
C ILE A 268 12.58 9.89 -18.55
N SER A 269 11.74 9.52 -17.58
CA SER A 269 10.28 9.58 -17.73
C SER A 269 9.73 11.00 -17.74
N HIS A 270 10.34 11.93 -17.00
CA HIS A 270 10.03 13.37 -17.11
C HIS A 270 10.34 13.90 -18.50
N ALA A 271 11.50 13.54 -19.06
CA ALA A 271 11.89 13.92 -20.42
C ALA A 271 10.93 13.33 -21.47
N LEU A 272 10.58 12.04 -21.36
CA LEU A 272 9.59 11.40 -22.24
C LEU A 272 8.20 12.05 -22.14
N GLY A 273 7.78 12.40 -20.92
CA GLY A 273 6.52 13.11 -20.70
C GLY A 273 6.50 14.52 -21.29
N GLY A 274 7.63 15.24 -21.23
CA GLY A 274 7.76 16.57 -21.82
C GLY A 274 7.84 16.55 -23.36
N VAL A 275 8.58 15.60 -23.94
CA VAL A 275 8.88 15.56 -25.38
C VAL A 275 7.83 14.81 -26.20
N TYR A 276 7.27 13.71 -25.65
CA TYR A 276 6.34 12.81 -26.32
C TYR A 276 4.98 12.71 -25.64
N HIS A 277 4.73 13.42 -24.53
CA HIS A 277 3.48 13.38 -23.79
C HIS A 277 3.07 11.98 -23.32
N ILE A 278 4.06 11.11 -23.07
CA ILE A 278 3.80 9.79 -22.48
C ILE A 278 3.34 9.98 -21.03
N PRO A 279 2.24 9.35 -20.60
CA PRO A 279 1.80 9.40 -19.21
C PRO A 279 2.91 8.94 -18.24
N HIS A 280 3.13 9.70 -17.16
CA HIS A 280 4.28 9.52 -16.26
C HIS A 280 4.45 8.10 -15.74
N GLY A 281 3.43 7.53 -15.09
CA GLY A 281 3.49 6.16 -14.56
C GLY A 281 3.69 5.08 -15.63
N LEU A 282 3.26 5.34 -16.86
CA LEU A 282 3.52 4.43 -17.99
C LEU A 282 4.99 4.49 -18.43
N ALA A 283 5.55 5.69 -18.55
CA ALA A 283 6.98 5.86 -18.84
C ALA A 283 7.83 5.19 -17.74
N ASN A 284 7.51 5.45 -16.47
CA ASN A 284 8.18 4.84 -15.32
C ASN A 284 8.13 3.30 -15.40
N SER A 285 6.96 2.72 -15.66
CA SER A 285 6.78 1.27 -15.82
C SER A 285 7.67 0.66 -16.91
N ILE A 286 7.77 1.31 -18.07
CA ILE A 286 8.54 0.82 -19.22
C ILE A 286 10.05 0.93 -18.96
N ILE A 287 10.50 2.01 -18.33
CA ILE A 287 11.93 2.31 -18.12
C ILE A 287 12.51 1.55 -16.91
N LEU A 288 11.71 1.28 -15.89
CA LEU A 288 12.16 0.69 -14.61
C LEU A 288 13.04 -0.57 -14.76
N PRO A 289 12.72 -1.59 -15.59
CA PRO A 289 13.57 -2.77 -15.74
C PRO A 289 15.00 -2.44 -16.21
N PHE A 290 15.15 -1.43 -17.08
CA PHE A 290 16.43 -1.02 -17.64
C PHE A 290 17.27 -0.21 -16.63
N SER A 291 16.63 0.53 -15.73
CA SER A 291 17.32 1.17 -14.60
C SER A 291 17.97 0.14 -13.68
N VAL A 292 17.25 -0.95 -13.39
CA VAL A 292 17.79 -2.05 -12.57
C VAL A 292 19.04 -2.65 -13.23
N GLU A 293 18.98 -2.90 -14.54
CA GLU A 293 20.11 -3.42 -15.33
C GLU A 293 21.30 -2.46 -15.34
N HIS A 294 21.05 -1.17 -15.56
CA HIS A 294 22.07 -0.13 -15.55
C HIS A 294 22.77 -0.06 -14.18
N ASN A 295 21.99 0.04 -13.10
CA ASN A 295 22.48 0.24 -11.74
C ASN A 295 22.91 -1.06 -11.01
N MET A 296 22.99 -2.18 -11.74
CA MET A 296 23.18 -3.52 -11.17
C MET A 296 24.43 -3.61 -10.30
N GLU A 297 25.55 -3.05 -10.76
CA GLU A 297 26.83 -3.13 -10.07
C GLU A 297 26.84 -2.32 -8.77
N SER A 298 26.22 -1.14 -8.77
CA SER A 298 26.20 -0.24 -7.60
C SER A 298 25.22 -0.66 -6.52
N SER A 299 24.11 -1.31 -6.90
CA SER A 299 22.99 -1.60 -5.97
C SER A 299 22.58 -3.07 -5.93
N ALA A 300 23.47 -4.01 -6.32
CA ALA A 300 23.20 -5.45 -6.37
C ALA A 300 22.53 -6.00 -5.11
N ALA A 301 23.07 -5.73 -3.92
CA ALA A 301 22.52 -6.24 -2.66
C ALA A 301 21.09 -5.73 -2.38
N ARG A 302 20.82 -4.46 -2.73
CA ARG A 302 19.49 -3.85 -2.57
C ARG A 302 18.50 -4.42 -3.58
N TYR A 303 18.89 -4.60 -4.84
CA TYR A 303 18.05 -5.25 -5.84
C TYR A 303 17.80 -6.73 -5.55
N ALA A 304 18.78 -7.46 -5.02
CA ALA A 304 18.59 -8.83 -4.57
C ALA A 304 17.54 -8.91 -3.46
N ARG A 305 17.53 -7.95 -2.52
CA ARG A 305 16.50 -7.85 -1.48
C ARG A 305 15.11 -7.59 -2.05
N ILE A 306 15.01 -6.78 -3.10
CA ILE A 306 13.73 -6.53 -3.81
C ILE A 306 13.29 -7.79 -4.56
N ALA A 307 14.17 -8.49 -5.29
CA ALA A 307 13.86 -9.75 -5.98
C ALA A 307 13.27 -10.80 -5.03
N GLN A 308 13.78 -10.78 -3.80
CA GLN A 308 13.14 -11.17 -2.53
C GLN A 308 11.63 -11.27 -2.52
N ILE A 309 11.09 -10.06 -2.49
CA ILE A 309 9.69 -9.73 -2.31
C ILE A 309 8.88 -10.22 -3.51
N PHE A 310 9.50 -10.26 -4.70
CA PHE A 310 8.94 -10.89 -5.90
C PHE A 310 9.05 -12.43 -5.89
N GLY A 311 9.31 -13.06 -4.74
CA GLY A 311 9.32 -14.51 -4.56
C GLY A 311 10.59 -15.22 -5.03
N ASP A 312 11.75 -14.55 -5.09
CA ASP A 312 13.03 -15.21 -5.35
C ASP A 312 13.56 -15.89 -4.08
N SER A 313 13.14 -17.13 -3.82
CA SER A 313 13.40 -17.88 -2.58
C SER A 313 14.84 -18.41 -2.43
N GLY A 314 15.83 -17.75 -3.03
CA GLY A 314 17.21 -18.22 -3.00
C GLY A 314 17.74 -18.46 -1.57
N PHE A 315 18.30 -19.65 -1.35
CA PHE A 315 18.86 -20.15 -0.09
C PHE A 315 19.98 -19.23 0.46
N TYR A 316 20.10 -19.07 1.79
CA TYR A 316 21.15 -18.26 2.44
C TYR A 316 22.05 -19.14 3.32
N PRO A 317 23.19 -19.63 2.83
CA PRO A 317 24.11 -20.38 3.68
C PRO A 317 24.92 -19.49 4.64
N VAL A 318 25.25 -18.25 4.26
CA VAL A 318 26.49 -17.62 4.78
C VAL A 318 26.32 -16.73 6.02
N LYS A 319 25.17 -16.09 6.25
CA LYS A 319 25.01 -15.18 7.41
C LYS A 319 25.07 -15.88 8.76
N GLU A 320 24.52 -17.10 8.85
CA GLU A 320 24.62 -17.94 10.05
C GLU A 320 25.99 -18.61 10.17
N LEU A 321 26.60 -18.99 9.04
CA LEU A 321 27.95 -19.56 9.00
C LEU A 321 29.02 -18.55 9.43
N ASN A 322 28.96 -17.29 9.03
CA ASN A 322 29.94 -16.27 9.43
C ASN A 322 29.95 -16.00 10.95
N GLN A 323 28.80 -16.13 11.64
CA GLN A 323 28.73 -16.03 13.11
C GLN A 323 29.30 -17.25 13.84
N ILE A 324 29.27 -18.42 13.19
CA ILE A 324 29.85 -19.67 13.70
C ILE A 324 31.36 -19.70 13.42
N VAL A 325 31.78 -19.16 12.28
CA VAL A 325 33.14 -19.26 11.73
C VAL A 325 34.08 -18.18 12.28
N SER A 326 33.57 -17.01 12.68
CA SER A 326 34.37 -15.96 13.35
C SER A 326 34.95 -16.37 14.72
N ARG A 327 34.71 -17.62 15.17
CA ARG A 327 35.26 -18.22 16.39
C ARG A 327 36.42 -19.19 16.12
N LEU A 328 36.81 -19.41 14.86
CA LEU A 328 37.84 -20.37 14.47
C LEU A 328 38.94 -19.67 13.66
N ASP A 329 40.02 -19.31 14.34
CA ASP A 329 41.15 -18.59 13.76
C ASP A 329 42.11 -19.58 13.07
N ASN A 330 41.79 -20.00 11.85
CA ASN A 330 42.59 -20.95 11.06
C ASN A 330 42.69 -20.54 9.58
N PHE A 331 43.88 -20.67 8.99
CA PHE A 331 44.15 -20.28 7.60
C PHE A 331 43.25 -20.99 6.56
N ALA A 332 42.96 -22.28 6.75
CA ALA A 332 42.05 -23.05 5.89
C ALA A 332 40.59 -22.57 5.98
N VAL A 333 40.20 -22.05 7.15
CA VAL A 333 38.87 -21.48 7.39
C VAL A 333 38.75 -20.13 6.66
N ASN A 334 39.79 -19.30 6.67
CA ASN A 334 39.81 -18.04 5.93
C ASN A 334 39.73 -18.24 4.40
N GLN A 335 40.38 -19.28 3.83
CA GLN A 335 40.19 -19.61 2.41
C GLN A 335 38.75 -20.07 2.11
N ALA A 336 38.17 -20.92 2.96
CA ALA A 336 36.78 -21.37 2.80
C ALA A 336 35.78 -20.21 2.93
N VAL A 337 36.00 -19.28 3.86
CA VAL A 337 35.19 -18.05 4.04
C VAL A 337 35.29 -17.15 2.82
N THR A 338 36.49 -16.95 2.26
CA THR A 338 36.67 -16.16 1.03
C THR A 338 35.95 -16.80 -0.16
N GLN A 339 36.04 -18.13 -0.33
CA GLN A 339 35.30 -18.82 -1.38
C GLN A 339 33.78 -18.74 -1.19
N LEU A 340 33.29 -18.88 0.05
CA LEU A 340 31.87 -18.71 0.38
C LEU A 340 31.39 -17.26 0.16
N GLY A 341 32.23 -16.27 0.44
CA GLY A 341 31.95 -14.85 0.19
C GLY A 341 31.82 -14.54 -1.31
N LEU A 342 32.71 -15.09 -2.14
CA LEU A 342 32.62 -14.98 -3.60
C LEU A 342 31.35 -15.63 -4.16
N VAL A 343 30.93 -16.78 -3.60
CA VAL A 343 29.67 -17.45 -3.96
C VAL A 343 28.45 -16.59 -3.54
N ASP A 344 28.47 -15.97 -2.37
CA ASP A 344 27.39 -15.09 -1.89
C ASP A 344 27.25 -13.82 -2.75
N GLU A 345 28.38 -13.21 -3.12
CA GLU A 345 28.40 -12.05 -4.03
C GLU A 345 27.85 -12.42 -5.42
N TRP A 346 28.28 -13.57 -5.95
CA TRP A 346 27.77 -14.09 -7.22
C TRP A 346 26.26 -14.37 -7.16
N LEU A 347 25.79 -15.06 -6.11
CA LEU A 347 24.36 -15.34 -5.90
C LEU A 347 23.55 -14.05 -5.77
N THR A 348 24.08 -13.05 -5.05
CA THR A 348 23.45 -11.74 -4.90
C THR A 348 23.30 -11.05 -6.26
N LYS A 349 24.35 -11.06 -7.09
CA LYS A 349 24.30 -10.51 -8.45
C LYS A 349 23.28 -11.24 -9.34
N GLN A 350 23.21 -12.57 -9.27
CA GLN A 350 22.22 -13.35 -10.02
C GLN A 350 20.78 -13.01 -9.61
N ARG A 351 20.51 -12.88 -8.31
CA ARG A 351 19.17 -12.48 -7.81
C ARG A 351 18.80 -11.08 -8.23
N ALA A 352 19.75 -10.15 -8.11
CA ALA A 352 19.58 -8.77 -8.56
C ALA A 352 19.25 -8.72 -10.06
N GLN A 353 19.95 -9.51 -10.89
CA GLN A 353 19.67 -9.65 -12.32
C GLN A 353 18.27 -10.19 -12.60
N SER A 354 17.75 -11.10 -11.75
CA SER A 354 16.39 -11.63 -11.92
C SER A 354 15.32 -10.54 -11.80
N LEU A 355 15.54 -9.48 -11.02
CA LEU A 355 14.56 -8.44 -10.74
C LEU A 355 14.05 -7.76 -12.01
N ALA A 356 14.95 -7.40 -12.94
CA ALA A 356 14.56 -6.80 -14.21
C ALA A 356 13.61 -7.72 -15.01
N GLY A 357 13.87 -9.03 -15.02
CA GLY A 357 12.99 -10.02 -15.61
C GLY A 357 11.62 -10.09 -14.93
N LYS A 358 11.57 -10.02 -13.59
CA LYS A 358 10.33 -10.02 -12.82
C LYS A 358 9.49 -8.76 -13.03
N LEU A 359 10.13 -7.60 -13.17
CA LEU A 359 9.48 -6.34 -13.51
C LEU A 359 8.89 -6.38 -14.93
N ARG A 360 9.63 -6.92 -15.91
CA ARG A 360 9.09 -7.17 -17.25
C ARG A 360 7.89 -8.12 -17.20
N ALA A 361 7.97 -9.20 -16.44
CA ALA A 361 6.87 -10.14 -16.27
C ALA A 361 5.63 -9.47 -15.64
N MET A 362 5.83 -8.57 -14.66
CA MET A 362 4.74 -7.76 -14.10
C MET A 362 4.09 -6.90 -15.19
N ASN A 363 4.88 -6.17 -15.98
CA ASN A 363 4.37 -5.36 -17.10
C ASN A 363 3.59 -6.22 -18.11
N GLN A 364 4.11 -7.41 -18.47
CA GLN A 364 3.45 -8.36 -19.39
C GLN A 364 2.11 -8.88 -18.85
N LYS A 365 1.98 -9.05 -17.52
CA LYS A 365 0.72 -9.43 -16.85
C LYS A 365 -0.27 -8.26 -16.82
N LEU A 366 0.20 -7.05 -16.51
CA LEU A 366 -0.62 -5.83 -16.58
C LEU A 366 -1.12 -5.57 -18.01
N ASN A 367 -0.29 -5.87 -19.02
CA ASN A 367 -0.69 -5.83 -20.41
C ASN A 367 -1.83 -6.83 -20.69
N ALA A 368 -1.72 -8.08 -20.25
CA ALA A 368 -2.77 -9.07 -20.44
C ALA A 368 -4.09 -8.69 -19.75
N LEU A 369 -4.04 -8.02 -18.60
CA LEU A 369 -5.24 -7.61 -17.85
C LEU A 369 -5.92 -6.37 -18.41
N CYS A 370 -5.16 -5.36 -18.86
CA CYS A 370 -5.74 -4.06 -19.20
C CYS A 370 -5.15 -3.38 -20.44
N GLY A 371 -4.25 -4.03 -21.17
CA GLY A 371 -3.58 -3.47 -22.34
C GLY A 371 -2.58 -2.37 -21.99
N HIS A 372 -1.93 -2.47 -20.83
CA HIS A 372 -0.80 -1.61 -20.42
C HIS A 372 0.37 -1.75 -21.41
N PRO A 373 0.83 -0.69 -22.10
CA PRO A 373 1.88 -0.79 -23.11
C PRO A 373 3.20 -1.36 -22.59
N LEU A 374 3.91 -2.12 -23.44
CA LEU A 374 5.14 -2.83 -23.08
C LEU A 374 6.42 -2.20 -23.64
N ASN A 375 6.30 -1.17 -24.48
CA ASN A 375 7.42 -0.47 -25.09
C ASN A 375 7.00 0.97 -25.44
N LEU A 376 7.98 1.81 -25.79
CA LEU A 376 7.71 3.22 -26.10
C LEU A 376 6.91 3.42 -27.40
N ARG A 377 7.00 2.50 -28.38
CA ARG A 377 6.19 2.55 -29.61
C ARG A 377 4.70 2.48 -29.30
N ASP A 378 4.33 1.47 -28.54
CA ASP A 378 2.95 1.20 -28.13
C ASP A 378 2.44 2.25 -27.12
N ALA A 379 3.36 2.91 -26.41
CA ALA A 379 3.06 4.01 -25.50
C ALA A 379 2.83 5.37 -26.19
N GLY A 380 3.07 5.47 -27.51
CA GLY A 380 2.76 6.67 -28.31
C GLY A 380 3.92 7.31 -29.05
N VAL A 381 5.14 6.79 -28.97
CA VAL A 381 6.29 7.29 -29.73
C VAL A 381 6.22 6.78 -31.17
N LYS A 382 5.71 7.60 -32.10
CA LYS A 382 5.43 7.19 -33.49
C LYS A 382 6.46 7.65 -34.52
N ASP A 383 7.39 8.52 -34.14
CA ASP A 383 8.32 9.19 -35.07
C ASP A 383 9.68 8.48 -35.20
N GLY A 384 9.78 7.21 -34.78
CA GLY A 384 11.05 6.48 -34.86
C GLY A 384 12.15 7.03 -33.95
N LEU A 385 11.77 7.67 -32.84
CA LEU A 385 12.70 8.35 -31.92
C LEU A 385 13.41 9.57 -32.55
N ALA A 386 12.75 10.30 -33.45
CA ALA A 386 13.33 11.48 -34.10
C ALA A 386 13.81 12.55 -33.09
N LYS A 387 13.19 12.62 -31.90
CA LYS A 387 13.57 13.56 -30.82
C LYS A 387 14.47 12.93 -29.74
N LEU A 388 15.14 11.82 -30.01
CA LEU A 388 15.98 11.12 -29.02
C LEU A 388 17.02 12.03 -28.37
N ASP A 389 17.70 12.87 -29.15
CA ASP A 389 18.73 13.78 -28.63
C ASP A 389 18.15 14.83 -27.68
N GLN A 390 16.91 15.26 -27.92
CA GLN A 390 16.20 16.15 -27.01
C GLN A 390 15.88 15.43 -25.70
N VAL A 391 15.35 14.20 -25.76
CA VAL A 391 15.07 13.38 -24.57
C VAL A 391 16.34 13.18 -23.73
N VAL A 392 17.47 12.84 -24.36
CA VAL A 392 18.75 12.64 -23.65
C VAL A 392 19.19 13.91 -22.93
N ARG A 393 19.17 15.07 -23.60
CA ARG A 393 19.56 16.34 -22.96
C ARG A 393 18.63 16.69 -21.79
N THR A 394 17.32 16.65 -22.02
CA THR A 394 16.33 16.97 -20.98
C THR A 394 16.42 16.02 -19.79
N ALA A 395 16.69 14.72 -20.01
CA ALA A 395 16.84 13.76 -18.92
C ALA A 395 18.08 14.05 -18.07
N LEU A 396 19.21 14.41 -18.68
CA LEU A 396 20.45 14.72 -17.95
C LEU A 396 20.37 16.02 -17.13
N GLU A 397 19.49 16.95 -17.52
CA GLU A 397 19.22 18.20 -16.79
C GLU A 397 18.23 18.01 -15.64
N ASP A 398 17.62 16.83 -15.50
CA ASP A 398 16.65 16.54 -14.45
C ASP A 398 17.32 16.28 -13.11
N GLY A 399 16.84 16.95 -12.06
CA GLY A 399 17.38 16.83 -10.70
C GLY A 399 17.30 15.41 -10.12
N ALA A 400 16.38 14.56 -10.61
CA ALA A 400 16.30 13.15 -10.22
C ALA A 400 17.60 12.38 -10.54
N MET A 401 18.35 12.77 -11.58
CA MET A 401 19.60 12.11 -11.96
C MET A 401 20.67 12.19 -10.86
N LEU A 402 20.63 13.22 -10.02
CA LEU A 402 21.62 13.45 -8.96
C LEU A 402 21.58 12.37 -7.86
N ASN A 403 20.45 11.69 -7.70
CA ASN A 403 20.28 10.68 -6.66
C ASN A 403 20.39 9.23 -7.20
N ASN A 404 20.66 9.07 -8.50
CA ASN A 404 20.86 7.75 -9.09
C ASN A 404 22.12 7.08 -8.51
N PRO A 405 22.11 5.77 -8.19
CA PRO A 405 23.21 5.07 -7.51
C PRO A 405 24.60 5.24 -8.13
N GLN A 406 24.66 5.44 -9.44
CA GLN A 406 25.87 5.77 -10.19
C GLN A 406 25.63 6.94 -11.14
N ALA A 407 26.71 7.57 -11.59
CA ALA A 407 26.63 8.64 -12.56
C ALA A 407 25.99 8.14 -13.88
N VAL A 408 25.05 8.93 -14.40
CA VAL A 408 24.31 8.62 -15.63
C VAL A 408 24.94 9.37 -16.80
N THR A 409 25.28 8.66 -17.88
CA THR A 409 25.81 9.25 -19.11
C THR A 409 24.74 9.43 -20.19
N GLY A 410 24.98 10.32 -21.14
CA GLY A 410 24.08 10.50 -22.28
C GLY A 410 23.98 9.26 -23.16
N GLU A 411 25.07 8.50 -23.28
CA GLU A 411 25.09 7.20 -23.97
C GLU A 411 24.19 6.18 -23.26
N ALA A 412 24.24 6.11 -21.92
CA ALA A 412 23.39 5.19 -21.16
C ALA A 412 21.90 5.53 -21.32
N VAL A 413 21.53 6.81 -21.19
CA VAL A 413 20.14 7.25 -21.43
C VAL A 413 19.70 6.90 -22.85
N ARG A 414 20.55 7.15 -23.85
CA ARG A 414 20.26 6.85 -25.25
C ARG A 414 20.02 5.36 -25.47
N GLU A 415 20.86 4.51 -24.91
CA GLU A 415 20.74 3.05 -25.01
C GLU A 415 19.46 2.55 -24.35
N ILE A 416 19.15 3.03 -23.14
CA ILE A 416 17.92 2.67 -22.40
C ILE A 416 16.69 3.04 -23.22
N VAL A 417 16.60 4.27 -23.73
CA VAL A 417 15.44 4.74 -24.51
C VAL A 417 15.28 3.95 -25.81
N LYS A 418 16.39 3.68 -26.53
CA LYS A 418 16.34 2.85 -27.74
C LYS A 418 15.87 1.43 -27.45
N THR A 419 16.43 0.80 -26.43
CA THR A 419 16.06 -0.58 -26.06
C THR A 419 14.60 -0.66 -25.60
N ALA A 420 14.15 0.32 -24.80
CA ALA A 420 12.77 0.43 -24.36
C ALA A 420 11.77 0.67 -25.50
N TYR A 421 12.21 1.33 -26.59
CA TYR A 421 11.44 1.50 -27.82
C TYR A 421 11.41 0.22 -28.65
N GLU A 422 12.55 -0.46 -28.80
CA GLU A 422 12.72 -1.60 -29.70
C GLU A 422 12.15 -2.91 -29.14
N GLN A 423 12.10 -3.06 -27.81
CA GLN A 423 11.69 -4.31 -27.16
C GLN A 423 10.33 -4.84 -27.66
N ASN A 424 10.25 -6.16 -27.81
CA ASN A 424 9.07 -6.86 -28.31
C ASN A 424 8.62 -7.94 -27.32
N LEU A 425 8.17 -7.49 -26.14
CA LEU A 425 7.64 -8.37 -25.11
C LEU A 425 6.21 -8.79 -25.45
N LYS A 426 5.85 -10.02 -25.08
CA LYS A 426 4.49 -10.56 -25.27
C LYS A 426 3.70 -10.56 -23.96
N PRO A 427 2.37 -10.42 -23.99
CA PRO A 427 1.55 -10.52 -22.79
C PRO A 427 1.76 -11.89 -22.10
N ILE A 428 1.72 -11.90 -20.77
CA ILE A 428 1.75 -13.13 -19.95
C ILE A 428 0.40 -13.27 -19.27
N ALA A 429 -0.26 -14.42 -19.45
CA ALA A 429 -1.54 -14.68 -18.82
C ALA A 429 -1.42 -14.70 -17.28
N VAL A 430 -2.41 -14.13 -16.60
CA VAL A 430 -2.46 -14.11 -15.13
C VAL A 430 -3.25 -15.32 -14.63
N SER A 431 -2.65 -16.11 -13.74
CA SER A 431 -3.31 -17.27 -13.13
C SER A 431 -4.31 -16.86 -12.04
N LYS A 432 -5.29 -17.73 -11.75
CA LYS A 432 -6.26 -17.52 -10.67
C LYS A 432 -5.59 -17.46 -9.28
N SER A 433 -4.45 -18.11 -9.09
CA SER A 433 -3.67 -18.04 -7.85
C SER A 433 -3.03 -16.66 -7.64
N GLU A 434 -2.61 -16.01 -8.72
CA GLU A 434 -2.04 -14.64 -8.66
C GLU A 434 -3.12 -13.58 -8.41
N LEU A 435 -4.34 -13.79 -8.91
CA LEU A 435 -5.52 -12.95 -8.61
C LEU A 435 -6.16 -13.27 -7.24
N LYS A 436 -5.48 -14.04 -6.39
CA LYS A 436 -5.91 -14.34 -5.01
C LYS A 436 -4.80 -14.11 -3.97
N ALA A 437 -3.60 -13.74 -4.41
CA ALA A 437 -2.43 -13.59 -3.56
C ALA A 437 -2.33 -12.17 -2.97
N ALA A 438 -3.38 -11.74 -2.29
CA ALA A 438 -3.34 -10.65 -1.33
C ALA A 438 -4.29 -10.96 -0.18
N ARG A 439 -3.84 -11.87 0.70
CA ARG A 439 -4.34 -11.93 2.08
C ARG A 439 -3.19 -11.56 3.00
N THR A 440 -2.84 -10.28 3.05
CA THR A 440 -2.39 -9.70 4.31
C THR A 440 -3.62 -9.56 5.22
N ALA A 441 -3.43 -9.90 6.48
CA ALA A 441 -4.47 -10.28 7.43
C ALA A 441 -5.64 -9.28 7.54
N GLY A 442 -6.86 -9.81 7.42
CA GLY A 442 -8.05 -9.16 7.95
C GLY A 442 -8.88 -8.34 6.97
N ALA A 443 -9.23 -8.92 5.82
CA ALA A 443 -10.46 -8.52 5.15
C ALA A 443 -11.61 -9.31 5.78
N ALA A 444 -12.42 -8.65 6.61
CA ALA A 444 -13.72 -9.16 6.99
C ALA A 444 -14.53 -9.37 5.70
N LYS A 445 -14.53 -10.60 5.19
CA LYS A 445 -15.56 -11.05 4.25
C LYS A 445 -16.87 -10.66 4.92
N LYS A 446 -17.75 -9.92 4.23
CA LYS A 446 -19.13 -9.73 4.68
C LYS A 446 -19.63 -11.10 5.13
N LEU A 447 -19.77 -11.24 6.45
CA LEU A 447 -20.07 -12.50 7.08
C LEU A 447 -21.45 -12.86 6.52
N LYS A 448 -21.50 -13.87 5.64
CA LYS A 448 -22.79 -14.51 5.36
C LYS A 448 -23.28 -14.94 6.73
N ALA A 449 -24.55 -14.72 7.07
CA ALA A 449 -25.14 -15.29 8.27
C ALA A 449 -24.99 -16.82 8.19
N ILE A 450 -23.87 -17.35 8.69
CA ILE A 450 -23.49 -18.77 8.58
C ILE A 450 -24.42 -19.56 9.49
N PHE A 451 -24.73 -18.96 10.64
CA PHE A 451 -25.66 -19.47 11.63
C PHE A 451 -26.98 -18.71 11.49
N LYS A 452 -28.05 -19.42 11.14
CA LYS A 452 -29.38 -18.81 10.95
C LYS A 452 -30.05 -18.48 12.28
N ASP A 453 -29.84 -19.32 13.28
CA ASP A 453 -30.44 -19.27 14.60
C ASP A 453 -29.55 -19.98 15.64
N GLU A 454 -29.91 -19.85 16.91
CA GLU A 454 -29.21 -20.48 18.04
C GLU A 454 -29.10 -22.01 17.88
N ALA A 455 -30.14 -22.65 17.33
CA ALA A 455 -30.14 -24.09 17.07
C ALA A 455 -29.06 -24.49 16.04
N GLY A 456 -28.93 -23.74 14.94
CA GLY A 456 -27.88 -23.94 13.94
C GLY A 456 -26.47 -23.67 14.50
N LEU A 457 -26.33 -22.72 15.43
CA LEU A 457 -25.08 -22.49 16.14
C LEU A 457 -24.66 -23.73 16.95
N TYR A 458 -25.56 -24.31 17.73
CA TYR A 458 -25.26 -25.51 18.51
C TYR A 458 -25.09 -26.75 17.65
N ASP A 459 -25.86 -26.87 16.58
CA ASP A 459 -25.68 -27.96 15.63
C ASP A 459 -24.27 -27.95 15.03
N ILE A 460 -23.68 -26.79 14.76
CA ILE A 460 -22.35 -26.72 14.16
C ILE A 460 -21.25 -26.66 15.23
N LEU A 461 -21.21 -25.59 16.04
CA LEU A 461 -20.13 -25.34 16.99
C LEU A 461 -20.25 -26.21 18.23
N GLY A 462 -21.46 -26.46 18.73
CA GLY A 462 -21.67 -27.36 19.87
C GLY A 462 -21.19 -28.77 19.58
N ASN A 463 -21.60 -29.35 18.44
CA ASN A 463 -21.15 -30.67 18.01
C ASN A 463 -19.66 -30.70 17.64
N TYR A 464 -19.08 -29.59 17.18
CA TYR A 464 -17.63 -29.51 17.00
C TYR A 464 -16.89 -29.68 18.34
N PHE A 465 -17.33 -29.01 19.40
CA PHE A 465 -16.74 -29.20 20.73
C PHE A 465 -16.99 -30.60 21.30
N LEU A 466 -18.15 -31.22 21.03
CA LEU A 466 -18.38 -32.63 21.37
C LEU A 466 -17.43 -33.58 20.62
N LYS A 467 -17.07 -33.27 19.36
CA LYS A 467 -16.04 -34.02 18.62
C LYS A 467 -14.66 -33.86 19.24
N ILE A 468 -14.28 -32.65 19.66
CA ILE A 468 -13.03 -32.41 20.40
C ILE A 468 -13.02 -33.21 21.70
N GLN A 469 -14.13 -33.18 22.45
CA GLN A 469 -14.29 -33.93 23.69
C GLN A 469 -14.16 -35.44 23.50
N ALA A 470 -14.65 -35.97 22.39
CA ALA A 470 -14.57 -37.39 22.07
C ALA A 470 -13.13 -37.85 21.79
N ASP A 471 -12.22 -36.97 21.37
CA ASP A 471 -10.80 -37.25 21.18
C ASP A 471 -10.00 -36.98 22.47
N PRO A 472 -9.51 -38.04 23.15
CA PRO A 472 -8.77 -37.87 24.40
C PRO A 472 -7.49 -37.04 24.25
N LYS A 473 -6.86 -37.02 23.07
CA LYS A 473 -5.63 -36.24 22.84
C LYS A 473 -5.92 -34.75 22.72
N LEU A 474 -7.07 -34.39 22.14
CA LEU A 474 -7.44 -33.00 21.93
C LEU A 474 -8.06 -32.37 23.19
N PHE A 475 -8.80 -33.13 23.99
CA PHE A 475 -9.42 -32.61 25.22
C PHE A 475 -8.51 -32.72 26.47
N ALA A 476 -7.56 -33.65 26.51
CA ALA A 476 -6.67 -33.85 27.66
C ALA A 476 -5.96 -32.57 28.14
N PRO A 477 -5.46 -31.68 27.27
CA PRO A 477 -4.81 -30.45 27.73
C PRO A 477 -5.76 -29.49 28.47
N LEU A 478 -7.00 -29.35 28.00
CA LEU A 478 -8.02 -28.57 28.72
C LEU A 478 -8.31 -29.22 30.08
N LYS A 479 -8.46 -30.55 30.10
CA LYS A 479 -8.64 -31.33 31.32
C LYS A 479 -7.48 -31.15 32.32
N ASN A 480 -6.24 -31.31 31.87
CA ASN A 480 -5.03 -31.18 32.69
C ASN A 480 -4.89 -29.77 33.27
N SER A 481 -5.41 -28.75 32.58
CA SER A 481 -5.39 -27.37 33.06
C SER A 481 -6.46 -27.07 34.13
N GLY A 482 -7.51 -27.88 34.21
CA GLY A 482 -8.70 -27.67 35.04
C GLY A 482 -9.51 -26.43 34.66
N LEU A 483 -9.24 -25.81 33.50
CA LEU A 483 -9.77 -24.50 33.14
C LEU A 483 -11.25 -24.58 32.75
N LYS A 484 -12.01 -23.58 33.20
CA LYS A 484 -13.43 -23.39 32.89
C LYS A 484 -13.59 -22.22 31.92
N ILE A 485 -13.99 -22.49 30.69
CA ILE A 485 -14.10 -21.48 29.62
C ILE A 485 -15.56 -21.35 29.18
N ARG A 486 -16.03 -20.13 28.95
CA ARG A 486 -17.32 -19.88 28.28
C ARG A 486 -17.15 -19.00 27.05
N PHE A 487 -17.78 -19.38 25.96
CA PHE A 487 -17.93 -18.56 24.77
C PHE A 487 -19.36 -18.04 24.69
N ASN A 488 -19.51 -16.71 24.59
CA ASN A 488 -20.78 -16.04 24.36
C ASN A 488 -20.79 -15.50 22.93
N TYR A 489 -21.76 -15.94 22.15
CA TYR A 489 -21.90 -15.59 20.74
C TYR A 489 -23.00 -14.57 20.53
N SER A 490 -22.80 -13.68 19.56
CA SER A 490 -23.83 -12.77 19.06
C SER A 490 -24.13 -13.04 17.57
N ALA A 491 -25.38 -12.76 17.16
CA ALA A 491 -25.87 -12.94 15.80
C ALA A 491 -25.59 -14.33 15.20
N PRO A 492 -26.28 -15.39 15.66
CA PRO A 492 -27.34 -15.43 16.69
C PRO A 492 -26.78 -15.47 18.13
N ASP A 493 -27.63 -15.13 19.11
CA ASP A 493 -27.28 -15.27 20.53
C ASP A 493 -27.13 -16.75 20.90
N GLY A 494 -26.11 -17.07 21.69
CA GLY A 494 -25.93 -18.42 22.21
C GLY A 494 -24.66 -18.54 23.05
N SER A 495 -24.69 -19.41 24.07
CA SER A 495 -23.52 -19.71 24.89
C SER A 495 -23.07 -21.16 24.76
N ILE A 496 -21.76 -21.40 24.72
CA ILE A 496 -21.14 -22.73 24.85
C ILE A 496 -20.08 -22.66 25.94
N ALA A 497 -20.08 -23.60 26.89
CA ALA A 497 -19.10 -23.67 27.95
C ALA A 497 -18.33 -24.99 27.92
N LEU A 498 -17.05 -24.92 28.28
CA LEU A 498 -16.13 -26.05 28.38
C LEU A 498 -15.60 -26.15 29.82
N ASP A 499 -15.78 -27.31 30.46
CA ASP A 499 -15.30 -27.57 31.82
C ASP A 499 -14.18 -28.62 31.80
N GLY A 500 -12.94 -28.15 31.93
CA GLY A 500 -11.77 -29.02 32.09
C GLY A 500 -11.61 -29.60 33.49
N SER A 501 -12.38 -29.17 34.49
CA SER A 501 -12.20 -29.60 35.88
C SER A 501 -12.94 -30.89 36.24
N THR A 502 -13.83 -31.37 35.36
CA THR A 502 -14.70 -32.53 35.62
C THR A 502 -14.35 -33.73 34.74
N ASP A 503 -14.44 -34.92 35.34
CA ASP A 503 -14.34 -36.20 34.63
C ASP A 503 -15.68 -36.65 34.01
N ASP A 504 -16.79 -36.02 34.42
CA ASP A 504 -18.13 -36.31 33.91
C ASP A 504 -18.29 -35.71 32.50
N LYS A 505 -18.21 -36.56 31.48
CA LYS A 505 -18.36 -36.15 30.07
C LYS A 505 -19.65 -35.37 29.81
N SER A 506 -20.74 -35.66 30.50
CA SER A 506 -22.00 -34.92 30.29
C SER A 506 -21.93 -33.45 30.73
N LYS A 507 -20.91 -33.07 31.49
CA LYS A 507 -20.71 -31.73 32.04
C LYS A 507 -19.52 -30.97 31.45
N GLN A 508 -18.75 -31.61 30.57
CA GLN A 508 -17.54 -31.03 29.98
C GLN A 508 -17.84 -30.06 28.83
N VAL A 509 -18.94 -30.26 28.09
CA VAL A 509 -19.39 -29.35 27.03
C VAL A 509 -20.87 -29.05 27.30
N LEU A 510 -21.16 -27.78 27.59
CA LEU A 510 -22.52 -27.30 27.87
C LEU A 510 -22.94 -26.30 26.80
N THR A 511 -24.23 -26.28 26.47
CA THR A 511 -24.83 -25.33 25.52
C THR A 511 -26.10 -24.70 26.12
N GLY A 512 -26.56 -23.59 25.56
CA GLY A 512 -27.81 -22.94 25.96
C GLY A 512 -27.81 -22.47 27.41
N ASP A 513 -28.93 -22.63 28.11
CA ASP A 513 -29.11 -22.15 29.48
C ASP A 513 -28.14 -22.79 30.48
N ALA A 514 -27.73 -24.04 30.25
CA ALA A 514 -26.70 -24.70 31.06
C ALA A 514 -25.34 -24.00 30.92
N ALA A 515 -24.98 -23.54 29.72
CA ALA A 515 -23.77 -22.74 29.51
C ALA A 515 -23.90 -21.31 30.07
N ARG A 516 -25.09 -20.70 30.01
CA ARG A 516 -25.35 -19.38 30.61
C ARG A 516 -25.26 -19.40 32.13
N ALA A 517 -25.72 -20.48 32.77
CA ALA A 517 -25.64 -20.70 34.21
C ALA A 517 -24.25 -21.19 34.68
N PHE A 518 -23.37 -21.61 33.76
CA PHE A 518 -22.01 -22.04 34.07
C PHE A 518 -21.17 -20.87 34.61
N SER A 519 -20.32 -21.15 35.60
CA SER A 519 -19.41 -20.16 36.19
C SER A 519 -17.99 -20.32 35.62
N PRO A 520 -17.62 -19.51 34.60
CA PRO A 520 -16.32 -19.63 33.96
C PRO A 520 -15.20 -18.91 34.72
N GLU A 521 -13.98 -19.40 34.58
CA GLU A 521 -12.77 -18.64 34.95
C GLU A 521 -12.38 -17.62 33.87
N VAL A 522 -12.68 -17.94 32.61
CA VAL A 522 -12.45 -17.07 31.45
C VAL A 522 -13.67 -17.13 30.54
N GLU A 523 -14.18 -15.97 30.14
CA GLU A 523 -15.21 -15.86 29.12
C GLU A 523 -14.72 -15.06 27.91
N PHE A 524 -15.13 -15.48 26.72
CA PHE A 524 -14.89 -14.79 25.46
C PHE A 524 -16.23 -14.41 24.83
N THR A 525 -16.39 -13.14 24.46
CA THR A 525 -17.56 -12.63 23.74
C THR A 525 -17.17 -12.26 22.32
N LEU A 526 -17.87 -12.80 21.32
CA LEU A 526 -17.58 -12.62 19.89
C LEU A 526 -18.83 -12.92 19.05
N SER A 527 -18.90 -12.52 17.78
CA SER A 527 -20.01 -12.98 16.93
C SER A 527 -19.85 -14.45 16.55
N ALA A 528 -20.95 -15.14 16.28
CA ALA A 528 -20.93 -16.53 15.86
C ALA A 528 -20.10 -16.71 14.58
N ASP A 529 -20.22 -15.79 13.62
CA ASP A 529 -19.43 -15.84 12.41
C ASP A 529 -17.94 -15.60 12.69
N VAL A 530 -17.55 -14.64 13.54
CA VAL A 530 -16.12 -14.46 13.94
C VAL A 530 -15.57 -15.75 14.54
N ALA A 531 -16.37 -16.46 15.34
CA ALA A 531 -15.99 -17.78 15.85
C ALA A 531 -15.78 -18.81 14.73
N HIS A 532 -16.64 -18.82 13.72
CA HIS A 532 -16.47 -19.69 12.55
C HIS A 532 -15.15 -19.42 11.81
N TYR A 533 -14.81 -18.15 11.55
CA TYR A 533 -13.52 -17.80 10.94
C TYR A 533 -12.34 -18.12 11.86
N PHE A 534 -12.50 -17.95 13.17
CA PHE A 534 -11.49 -18.30 14.16
C PHE A 534 -11.16 -19.79 14.12
N TRP A 535 -12.16 -20.67 14.11
CA TRP A 535 -11.92 -22.11 14.04
C TRP A 535 -11.39 -22.57 12.68
N HIS A 536 -11.47 -21.73 11.64
CA HIS A 536 -10.77 -21.92 10.37
C HIS A 536 -9.29 -21.48 10.39
N GLY A 537 -8.77 -21.01 11.54
CA GLY A 537 -7.44 -20.41 11.63
C GLY A 537 -7.32 -19.07 10.90
N GLN A 538 -8.45 -18.45 10.51
CA GLN A 538 -8.48 -17.20 9.73
C GLN A 538 -8.55 -15.94 10.58
N VAL A 539 -8.68 -16.09 11.91
CA VAL A 539 -8.68 -14.97 12.86
C VAL A 539 -7.48 -15.13 13.78
N ASN A 540 -6.57 -14.15 13.75
CA ASN A 540 -5.50 -14.07 14.73
C ASN A 540 -6.09 -13.56 16.05
N LEU A 541 -6.03 -14.37 17.12
CA LEU A 541 -6.64 -14.02 18.41
C LEU A 541 -6.13 -12.67 18.95
N MET A 542 -4.83 -12.42 18.90
CA MET A 542 -4.25 -11.17 19.40
C MET A 542 -4.74 -9.95 18.61
N GLN A 543 -4.89 -10.10 17.30
CA GLN A 543 -5.43 -9.05 16.44
C GLN A 543 -6.92 -8.82 16.69
N ALA A 544 -7.70 -9.88 16.88
CA ALA A 544 -9.14 -9.80 17.15
C ALA A 544 -9.43 -9.18 18.52
N LEU A 545 -8.58 -9.46 19.52
CA LEU A 545 -8.57 -8.78 20.82
C LEU A 545 -8.28 -7.28 20.66
N ALA A 546 -7.26 -6.91 19.87
CA ALA A 546 -6.90 -5.52 19.63
C ALA A 546 -8.01 -4.74 18.88
N ARG A 547 -8.71 -5.41 17.95
CA ARG A 547 -9.84 -4.84 17.19
C ARG A 547 -11.18 -4.89 17.94
N LYS A 548 -11.21 -5.45 19.16
CA LYS A 548 -12.43 -5.68 19.96
C LYS A 548 -13.48 -6.58 19.28
N GLU A 549 -13.06 -7.39 18.30
CA GLU A 549 -13.90 -8.42 17.67
C GLU A 549 -14.11 -9.62 18.60
N VAL A 550 -13.14 -9.86 19.49
CA VAL A 550 -13.22 -10.80 20.61
C VAL A 550 -12.97 -10.01 21.89
N SER A 551 -13.89 -10.12 22.85
CA SER A 551 -13.78 -9.44 24.16
C SER A 551 -13.64 -10.49 25.27
N PRO A 552 -12.46 -10.59 25.91
CA PRO A 552 -12.23 -11.54 26.99
C PRO A 552 -12.56 -10.92 28.35
N LYS A 553 -12.96 -11.75 29.32
CA LYS A 553 -13.07 -11.38 30.74
C LYS A 553 -12.62 -12.55 31.60
N GLY A 554 -12.02 -12.26 32.76
CA GLY A 554 -11.50 -13.26 33.69
C GLY A 554 -9.98 -13.48 33.54
N ASN A 555 -9.50 -14.67 33.90
CA ASN A 555 -8.05 -14.97 33.98
C ASN A 555 -7.43 -15.31 32.61
N LEU A 556 -7.29 -14.29 31.75
CA LEU A 556 -6.77 -14.45 30.39
C LEU A 556 -5.38 -15.12 30.33
N PRO A 557 -4.38 -14.79 31.16
CA PRO A 557 -3.06 -15.44 31.11
C PRO A 557 -3.12 -16.96 31.22
N ARG A 558 -4.08 -17.51 31.98
CA ARG A 558 -4.28 -18.96 32.12
C ARG A 558 -4.86 -19.58 30.84
N ALA A 559 -5.82 -18.92 30.20
CA ALA A 559 -6.34 -19.33 28.89
C ALA A 559 -5.27 -19.27 27.78
N MET A 560 -4.38 -18.27 27.83
CA MET A 560 -3.33 -18.10 26.81
C MET A 560 -2.29 -19.23 26.81
N ARG A 561 -2.15 -19.98 27.90
CA ARG A 561 -1.28 -21.18 27.94
C ARG A 561 -1.79 -22.31 27.03
N LEU A 562 -3.06 -22.26 26.63
CA LEU A 562 -3.68 -23.22 25.73
C LEU A 562 -3.54 -22.83 24.25
N LEU A 563 -2.93 -21.68 23.92
CA LEU A 563 -2.72 -21.25 22.54
C LEU A 563 -2.06 -22.30 21.62
N PRO A 564 -1.00 -23.03 22.05
CA PRO A 564 -0.38 -24.04 21.20
C PRO A 564 -1.32 -25.18 20.80
N LEU A 565 -2.45 -25.33 21.49
CA LEU A 565 -3.46 -26.37 21.20
C LEU A 565 -4.42 -25.96 20.10
N LEU A 566 -4.42 -24.70 19.68
CA LEU A 566 -5.37 -24.22 18.69
C LEU A 566 -5.03 -24.73 17.28
N GLU A 567 -3.76 -24.98 16.98
CA GLU A 567 -3.31 -25.42 15.66
C GLU A 567 -3.95 -26.76 15.21
N PRO A 568 -3.91 -27.84 16.02
CA PRO A 568 -4.64 -29.08 15.70
C PRO A 568 -6.16 -28.88 15.56
N LEU A 569 -6.74 -27.93 16.30
CA LEU A 569 -8.17 -27.63 16.23
C LEU A 569 -8.53 -26.89 14.93
N TYR A 570 -7.66 -26.01 14.44
CA TYR A 570 -7.86 -25.33 13.16
C TYR A 570 -7.87 -26.30 11.97
N GLU A 571 -7.09 -27.38 12.04
CA GLU A 571 -7.11 -28.43 11.02
C GLU A 571 -8.35 -29.34 11.13
N LEU A 572 -8.81 -29.61 12.34
CA LEU A 572 -9.97 -30.47 12.60
C LEU A 572 -11.28 -29.84 12.12
N TYR A 573 -11.46 -28.53 12.29
CA TYR A 573 -12.74 -27.88 12.02
C TYR A 573 -13.21 -27.98 10.54
N PRO A 574 -12.37 -27.71 9.51
CA PRO A 574 -12.75 -27.95 8.11
C PRO A 574 -13.03 -29.43 7.80
N GLN A 575 -12.32 -30.35 8.43
CA GLN A 575 -12.55 -31.79 8.26
C GLN A 575 -13.93 -32.18 8.80
N TYR A 576 -14.24 -31.73 10.02
CA TYR A 576 -15.54 -31.89 10.65
C TYR A 576 -16.70 -31.34 9.79
N LEU A 577 -16.54 -30.14 9.22
CA LEU A 577 -17.57 -29.57 8.34
C LEU A 577 -17.80 -30.43 7.08
N ARG A 578 -16.73 -31.00 6.51
CA ARG A 578 -16.84 -31.90 5.35
C ARG A 578 -17.53 -33.22 5.71
N GLU A 579 -17.23 -33.81 6.86
CA GLU A 579 -17.86 -35.04 7.34
C GLU A 579 -19.38 -34.89 7.55
N ARG A 580 -19.85 -33.69 7.86
CA ARG A 580 -21.27 -33.39 8.12
C ARG A 580 -22.04 -32.88 6.91
N ASP A 581 -21.50 -33.03 5.70
CA ASP A 581 -22.07 -32.48 4.45
C ASP A 581 -22.27 -30.95 4.49
N LEU A 582 -21.51 -30.27 5.35
CA LEU A 582 -21.44 -28.82 5.47
C LEU A 582 -20.21 -28.29 4.72
N ALA A 583 -19.75 -28.99 3.68
CA ALA A 583 -18.55 -28.62 2.91
C ALA A 583 -18.63 -27.20 2.32
N LYS A 584 -19.84 -26.68 2.08
CA LYS A 584 -20.07 -25.29 1.65
C LYS A 584 -19.67 -24.23 2.69
N LEU A 585 -19.56 -24.64 3.96
CA LEU A 585 -19.11 -23.82 5.07
C LEU A 585 -17.60 -23.97 5.32
N ALA A 586 -16.93 -24.95 4.70
CA ALA A 586 -15.47 -25.07 4.81
C ALA A 586 -14.78 -24.00 3.95
N LEU A 587 -14.08 -23.06 4.60
CA LEU A 587 -13.42 -21.90 3.97
C LEU A 587 -12.08 -22.18 3.29
#